data_AF-A0A7Y9EPF5-F1
#
_entry.id   AF-A0A7Y9EPF5-F1
#
_cell.length_a   1.000
_cell.length_b   1.000
_cell.length_c   1.000
_cell.angle_alpha   90.00
_cell.angle_beta   90.00
_cell.angle_gamma   90.00
#
_symmetry.space_group_name_H-M   'P 1'
#
loop_
_entity.id
_entity.type
_entity.pdbx_description
1 polymer ?
#
loop_
_entity_poly.entity_id
_entity_poly.type
_entity_poly.pdbx_seq_one_letter_code
_entity_poly.pdbx_strand_id
1 'polypeptide(L)'
;MRPPMCFICLRTPDDEASFSSFETIRFALTPQEEAASRERDREGWVGHPSEVEWFCHEHSALARKHSHLHWREAMELLAQQRRQPGEAR
;
A
#
# COMPACT_ATOMS: atom_id res chain seq x y z
N MET A 1 -1.53 -11.69 -7.67
CA MET A 1 -1.84 -10.77 -6.55
C MET A 1 -1.17 -11.21 -5.26
N ARG A 2 -0.64 -10.26 -4.49
CA ARG A 2 -0.11 -10.49 -3.14
C ARG A 2 -1.27 -10.48 -2.13
N PRO A 3 -1.32 -11.38 -1.13
CA PRO A 3 -2.35 -11.33 -0.11
C PRO A 3 -2.29 -10.00 0.68
N PRO A 4 -3.43 -9.53 1.22
CA PRO A 4 -3.49 -8.33 2.04
C PRO A 4 -2.65 -8.48 3.30
N MET A 5 -1.73 -7.54 3.48
CA MET A 5 -0.89 -7.40 4.67
C MET A 5 -0.65 -5.91 4.86
N CYS A 6 -1.02 -5.37 6.01
CA CYS A 6 -0.85 -3.95 6.28
C CYS A 6 0.62 -3.59 6.23
N PHE A 7 1.02 -2.67 5.36
CA PHE A 7 2.41 -2.25 5.27
C PHE A 7 2.93 -1.62 6.57
N ILE A 8 2.06 -1.06 7.42
CA ILE A 8 2.48 -0.42 8.68
C ILE A 8 2.56 -1.44 9.82
N CYS A 9 1.44 -2.04 10.21
CA CYS A 9 1.41 -2.92 11.39
C CYS A 9 1.63 -4.42 11.08
N LEU A 10 1.84 -4.78 9.81
CA LEU A 10 2.05 -6.16 9.34
C LEU A 10 0.90 -7.13 9.63
N ARG A 11 -0.24 -6.65 10.17
CA ARG A 11 -1.46 -7.44 10.33
C ARG A 11 -1.92 -7.96 8.97
N THR A 12 -2.33 -9.22 8.95
CA THR A 12 -3.06 -9.87 7.86
C THR A 12 -4.51 -10.08 8.31
N PRO A 13 -5.49 -10.19 7.41
CA PRO A 13 -6.85 -10.57 7.81
C PRO A 13 -6.88 -12.00 8.36
N ASP A 14 -7.62 -12.20 9.45
CA ASP A 14 -7.75 -13.50 10.14
C ASP A 14 -8.78 -14.43 9.45
N ASP A 15 -9.76 -13.85 8.75
CA ASP A 15 -10.81 -14.56 8.02
C ASP A 15 -11.21 -13.81 6.74
N GLU A 16 -12.01 -14.44 5.86
CA GLU A 16 -12.50 -13.85 4.61
C GLU A 16 -13.30 -12.55 4.82
N ALA A 17 -14.05 -12.43 5.92
CA ALA A 17 -14.79 -11.21 6.22
C ALA A 17 -13.83 -10.02 6.46
N SER A 18 -12.71 -10.31 7.13
CA SER A 18 -11.65 -9.36 7.45
C SER A 18 -10.86 -8.91 6.22
N PHE A 19 -10.86 -9.64 5.10
CA PHE A 19 -10.23 -9.18 3.85
C PHE A 19 -10.80 -7.84 3.38
N SER A 20 -12.12 -7.64 3.56
CA SER A 20 -12.80 -6.39 3.19
C SER A 20 -12.39 -5.17 4.02
N SER A 21 -11.75 -5.40 5.18
CA SER A 21 -11.22 -4.33 6.04
C SER A 21 -9.85 -3.81 5.60
N PHE A 22 -9.25 -4.42 4.58
CA PHE A 22 -7.99 -4.00 3.98
C PHE A 22 -8.23 -3.34 2.64
N GLU A 23 -7.49 -2.27 2.39
CA GLU A 23 -7.59 -1.49 1.16
C GLU A 23 -6.22 -1.38 0.50
N THR A 24 -6.20 -1.43 -0.83
CA THR A 24 -5.02 -1.06 -1.60
C THR A 24 -4.98 0.44 -1.82
N ILE A 25 -3.84 1.06 -1.47
CA ILE A 25 -3.57 2.46 -1.75
C ILE A 25 -2.51 2.53 -2.83
N ARG A 26 -2.79 3.30 -3.88
CA ARG A 26 -1.86 3.61 -4.96
C ARG A 26 -1.09 4.89 -4.64
N PHE A 27 0.21 4.87 -4.84
CA PHE A 27 1.13 5.99 -4.68
C PHE A 27 1.56 6.54 -6.05
N ALA A 28 2.14 7.74 -6.05
CA ALA A 28 2.56 8.37 -7.30
C ALA A 28 3.77 7.65 -7.91
N LEU A 29 3.83 7.72 -9.24
CA LEU A 29 4.93 7.25 -10.06
C LEU A 29 5.58 8.44 -10.76
N THR A 30 6.84 8.28 -11.16
CA THR A 30 7.42 9.17 -12.16
C THR A 30 6.76 8.93 -13.53
N PRO A 31 6.82 9.89 -14.48
CA PRO A 31 6.26 9.70 -15.82
C PRO A 31 6.80 8.46 -16.55
N GLN A 32 8.07 8.12 -16.33
CA GLN A 32 8.70 6.95 -16.93
C GLN A 32 8.14 5.64 -16.34
N GLU A 33 7.99 5.57 -15.02
CA GLU A 33 7.40 4.39 -14.36
C GLU A 33 5.92 4.24 -14.70
N GLU A 34 5.19 5.35 -14.85
CA GLU A 34 3.79 5.33 -15.28
C GLU A 34 3.67 4.76 -16.70
N ALA A 35 4.55 5.16 -17.62
CA ALA A 35 4.59 4.60 -18.97
C ALA A 35 4.86 3.08 -18.94
N ALA A 36 5.81 2.63 -18.11
CA ALA A 36 6.10 1.22 -17.92
C ALA A 36 4.92 0.46 -17.28
N SER A 37 4.17 1.09 -16.37
CA SER A 37 2.98 0.49 -15.76
C SER A 37 1.86 0.31 -16.79
N ARG A 38 1.62 1.33 -17.62
CA ARG A 38 0.64 1.26 -18.72
C ARG A 38 1.00 0.18 -19.74
N GLU A 39 2.29 -0.05 -20.01
CA GLU A 39 2.71 -1.11 -20.92
C GLU A 39 2.46 -2.49 -20.33
N ARG A 40 2.78 -2.71 -19.04
CA ARG A 40 2.43 -3.95 -18.34
C ARG A 40 0.93 -4.22 -18.34
N ASP A 41 0.12 -3.19 -18.15
CA ASP A 41 -1.34 -3.31 -18.20
C ASP A 41 -1.82 -3.74 -19.60
N ARG A 42 -1.21 -3.22 -20.67
CA ARG A 42 -1.50 -3.63 -22.06
C ARG A 42 -1.10 -5.08 -22.34
N GLU A 43 -0.01 -5.53 -21.76
CA GLU A 43 0.48 -6.92 -21.86
C GLU A 43 -0.34 -7.90 -21.02
N GLY A 44 -1.32 -7.42 -20.24
CA GLY A 44 -2.17 -8.27 -19.40
C GLY A 44 -1.45 -8.80 -18.15
N TRP A 45 -0.50 -8.03 -17.61
CA TRP A 45 0.24 -8.41 -16.42
C TRP A 45 -0.65 -8.47 -15.17
N VAL A 46 -0.52 -9.56 -14.38
CA VAL A 46 -1.39 -9.86 -13.21
C VAL A 46 -0.65 -9.87 -11.85
N GLY A 47 0.55 -9.28 -11.82
CA GLY A 47 1.34 -9.18 -10.60
C GLY A 47 0.86 -8.06 -9.65
N HIS A 48 1.56 -7.88 -8.54
CA HIS A 48 1.28 -6.83 -7.57
C HIS A 48 2.09 -5.57 -7.92
N PRO A 49 1.47 -4.44 -8.32
CA PRO A 49 2.20 -3.24 -8.73
C PRO A 49 3.05 -2.69 -7.58
N SER A 50 4.25 -2.17 -7.88
CA SER A 50 5.17 -1.65 -6.86
C SER A 50 4.65 -0.38 -6.17
N GLU A 51 3.82 0.37 -6.86
CA GLU A 51 3.18 1.60 -6.38
C GLU A 51 1.89 1.36 -5.60
N VAL A 52 1.45 0.11 -5.48
CA VAL A 52 0.22 -0.24 -4.77
C VAL A 52 0.58 -1.00 -3.52
N GLU A 53 0.04 -0.60 -2.37
CA GLU A 53 0.23 -1.36 -1.14
C GLU A 53 -1.02 -1.52 -0.29
N TRP A 54 -1.06 -2.62 0.46
CA TRP A 54 -2.18 -2.97 1.34
C TRP A 54 -2.07 -2.29 2.70
N PHE A 55 -3.19 -1.77 3.20
CA PHE A 55 -3.31 -1.18 4.53
C PHE A 55 -4.60 -1.67 5.20
N CYS A 56 -4.53 -1.94 6.50
CA CYS A 56 -5.75 -2.17 7.27
C CYS A 56 -6.52 -0.86 7.43
N HIS A 57 -7.80 -0.96 7.80
CA HIS A 57 -8.70 0.17 8.00
C HIS A 57 -8.07 1.31 8.83
N GLU A 58 -7.42 0.99 9.97
CA GLU A 58 -6.76 1.97 10.86
C GLU A 58 -5.64 2.78 10.18
N HIS A 59 -4.89 2.16 9.25
CA HIS A 59 -3.71 2.77 8.64
C HIS A 59 -3.97 3.31 7.23
N SER A 60 -5.10 2.97 6.62
CA SER A 60 -5.50 3.39 5.27
C SER A 60 -5.53 4.92 5.13
N ALA A 61 -6.08 5.64 6.11
CA ALA A 61 -6.18 7.10 6.10
C ALA A 61 -4.80 7.77 6.10
N LEU A 62 -3.85 7.23 6.88
CA LEU A 62 -2.47 7.72 6.92
C LEU A 62 -1.74 7.47 5.59
N ALA A 63 -1.92 6.29 5.00
CA ALA A 63 -1.38 5.97 3.69
C ALA A 63 -1.93 6.89 2.59
N ARG A 64 -3.25 7.16 2.59
CA ARG A 64 -3.89 8.08 1.65
C ARG A 64 -3.31 9.49 1.70
N LYS A 65 -2.96 10.01 2.88
CA LYS A 65 -2.30 11.32 3.02
C LYS A 65 -0.97 11.38 2.26
N HIS A 66 -0.27 10.26 2.09
CA HIS A 66 1.01 10.16 1.38
C HIS A 66 0.87 9.64 -0.05
N SER A 67 -0.35 9.36 -0.54
CA SER A 67 -0.59 8.80 -1.88
C SER A 67 -0.10 9.68 -3.04
N HIS A 68 0.08 10.98 -2.79
CA HIS A 68 0.61 11.93 -3.77
C HIS A 68 2.14 11.87 -3.90
N LEU A 69 2.85 11.26 -2.95
CA LEU A 69 4.31 11.11 -2.98
C LEU A 69 4.71 9.92 -3.85
N HIS A 70 5.96 9.93 -4.32
CA HIS A 70 6.53 8.78 -5.01
C HIS A 70 6.49 7.56 -4.08
N TRP A 71 6.14 6.39 -4.61
CA TRP A 71 5.97 5.18 -3.79
C TRP A 71 7.17 4.87 -2.89
N ARG A 72 8.41 5.11 -3.33
CA ARG A 72 9.60 4.88 -2.49
C ARG A 72 9.63 5.80 -1.29
N GLU A 73 9.41 7.10 -1.51
CA GLU A 73 9.37 8.12 -0.47
C GLU A 73 8.22 7.85 0.51
N ALA A 74 7.03 7.53 0.00
CA ALA A 74 5.89 7.17 0.83
C ALA A 74 6.18 5.95 1.71
N MET A 75 6.79 4.90 1.14
CA MET A 75 7.16 3.70 1.91
C MET A 75 8.21 4.01 2.98
N GLU A 76 9.20 4.86 2.70
CA GLU A 76 10.21 5.29 3.68
C GLU A 76 9.57 6.06 4.85
N LEU A 77 8.62 6.96 4.58
CA LEU A 77 7.88 7.71 5.60
C LEU A 77 6.95 6.81 6.42
N LEU A 78 6.19 5.93 5.76
CA LEU A 78 5.27 5.01 6.42
C LEU A 78 6.00 3.92 7.21
N ALA A 79 7.20 3.51 6.78
CA ALA A 79 8.04 2.57 7.53
C ALA A 79 8.49 3.13 8.88
N GLN A 80 8.61 4.45 9.03
CA GLN A 80 8.94 5.09 10.31
C GLN A 80 7.82 4.94 11.34
N GLN A 81 6.57 4.79 10.86
CA GLN A 81 5.39 4.56 11.71
C GLN A 81 5.37 3.17 12.33
N ARG A 82 6.17 2.23 11.82
CA ARG A 82 6.30 0.86 12.35
C ARG A 82 6.89 0.82 13.77
N ARG A 83 7.46 1.92 14.26
CA ARG A 83 8.16 2.01 15.55
C ARG A 83 7.37 2.63 16.70
N GLN A 84 6.07 2.91 16.55
CA GLN A 84 5.26 3.36 17.68
C GLN A 84 4.26 2.29 18.17
N PRO A 85 4.71 1.27 18.93
CA PRO A 85 3.82 0.53 19.80
C PRO A 85 3.59 1.38 21.05
N GLY A 86 2.64 2.32 21.05
CA GLY A 86 2.51 3.15 22.27
C GLY A 86 1.53 4.30 22.38
N GLU A 87 0.52 4.46 21.52
CA GLU A 87 -0.59 5.37 21.82
C GLU A 87 -1.95 4.67 21.63
N ALA A 88 -2.14 3.59 22.38
CA ALA A 88 -3.46 3.26 22.90
C ALA A 88 -3.56 3.94 24.26
N ARG A 89 -4.43 4.95 24.36
CA ARG A 89 -4.77 5.63 25.61
C ARG A 89 -6.19 5.27 26.01
#